data_AF-A0A3S3U3X1-F1
#
_entry.id   AF-A0A3S3U3X1-F1
#
_cell.length_a   1.000
_cell.length_b   1.000
_cell.length_c   1.000
_cell.angle_alpha   90.00
_cell.angle_beta   90.00
_cell.angle_gamma   90.00
#
_symmetry.space_group_name_H-M   'P 1'
#
loop_
_entity.id
_entity.type
_entity.pdbx_description
1 polymer ?
#
loop_
_entity_poly.entity_id
_entity_poly.type
_entity_poly.pdbx_seq_one_letter_code
_entity_poly.pdbx_strand_id
1 'polypeptide(L)'
;MKKISGVTGIIWAIFLLGYCFFPELVKQDAIQFPLALLLSIFLPVSFWQVANQEKKKYLALLFIGMFLVNISFLLVIIRGSLVMQQQISEEVNRGIQQELAEYLVTAVSGNKRRIAARLIYQRHGVVLPFKNESDIYTLYVPSKADKKTFQKNFFARNDLKLQSRGLAASFSTALLLLMIHAGLFIGLLVFLILYDKREGEG
;
A
#
# COMPACT_ATOMS: atom_id res chain seq x y z
N MET A 1 36.78 -11.26 1.03
CA MET A 1 35.38 -11.68 0.76
C MET A 1 34.99 -11.43 -0.71
N LYS A 2 35.55 -12.19 -1.67
CA LYS A 2 35.52 -11.86 -3.12
C LYS A 2 34.22 -12.20 -3.88
N LYS A 3 33.18 -12.74 -3.23
CA LYS A 3 31.98 -13.28 -3.92
C LYS A 3 30.67 -12.52 -3.67
N ILE A 4 30.65 -11.51 -2.79
CA ILE A 4 29.39 -10.86 -2.37
C ILE A 4 28.72 -10.15 -3.56
N SER A 5 29.47 -9.40 -4.38
CA SER A 5 28.90 -8.74 -5.58
C SER A 5 28.22 -9.73 -6.54
N GLY A 6 28.80 -10.92 -6.73
CA GLY A 6 28.20 -11.95 -7.59
C GLY A 6 26.90 -12.51 -6.99
N VAL A 7 26.89 -12.79 -5.70
CA VAL A 7 25.69 -13.24 -4.98
C VAL A 7 24.59 -12.18 -5.03
N THR A 8 24.93 -10.92 -4.81
CA THR A 8 23.98 -9.79 -4.90
C THR A 8 23.36 -9.69 -6.28
N GLY A 9 24.16 -9.78 -7.34
CA GLY A 9 23.67 -9.75 -8.72
C GLY A 9 22.70 -10.91 -9.02
N ILE A 10 23.00 -12.11 -8.53
CA ILE A 10 22.12 -13.29 -8.70
C ILE A 10 20.81 -13.09 -7.93
N ILE A 11 20.87 -12.67 -6.66
CA ILE A 11 19.66 -12.43 -5.85
C ILE A 11 18.80 -11.35 -6.50
N TRP A 12 19.41 -10.26 -6.97
CA TRP A 12 18.70 -9.18 -7.66
C TRP A 12 18.07 -9.65 -8.97
N ALA A 13 18.77 -10.46 -9.76
CA ALA A 13 18.23 -11.04 -10.99
C ALA A 13 17.06 -11.98 -10.71
N ILE A 14 17.17 -12.87 -9.71
CA ILE A 14 16.08 -13.75 -9.27
C ILE A 14 14.88 -12.92 -8.82
N PHE A 15 15.11 -11.86 -8.05
CA PHE A 15 14.06 -10.95 -7.63
C PHE A 15 13.34 -10.31 -8.82
N LEU A 16 14.09 -9.74 -9.76
CA LEU A 16 13.53 -9.09 -10.94
C LEU A 16 12.76 -10.06 -11.83
N LEU A 17 13.34 -11.23 -12.11
CA LEU A 17 12.69 -12.28 -12.89
C LEU A 17 11.43 -12.79 -12.18
N GLY A 18 11.51 -13.03 -10.88
CA GLY A 18 10.35 -13.43 -10.08
C GLY A 18 9.25 -12.36 -10.11
N TYR A 19 9.60 -11.08 -10.07
CA TYR A 19 8.63 -9.99 -10.18
C TYR A 19 7.95 -9.95 -11.56
N CYS A 20 8.67 -10.25 -12.65
CA CYS A 20 8.14 -10.26 -14.01
C CYS A 20 7.31 -11.52 -14.33
N PHE A 21 7.77 -12.70 -13.91
CA PHE A 21 7.18 -13.99 -14.30
C PHE A 21 6.26 -14.60 -13.23
N PHE A 22 6.47 -14.29 -11.95
CA PHE A 22 5.71 -14.81 -10.81
C PHE A 22 5.29 -13.70 -9.82
N PRO A 23 4.61 -12.63 -10.29
CA PRO A 23 4.31 -11.46 -9.47
C PRO A 23 3.46 -11.78 -8.24
N GLU A 24 2.55 -12.77 -8.33
CA GLU A 24 1.67 -13.16 -7.21
C GLU A 24 2.42 -13.75 -6.02
N LEU A 25 3.60 -14.33 -6.26
CA LEU A 25 4.46 -14.86 -5.21
C LEU A 25 5.40 -13.76 -4.68
N VAL A 26 6.07 -13.04 -5.58
CA VAL A 26 7.07 -12.04 -5.19
C VAL A 26 6.45 -10.82 -4.51
N LYS A 27 5.25 -10.38 -4.90
CA LYS A 27 4.57 -9.22 -4.30
C LYS A 27 3.98 -9.48 -2.90
N GLN A 28 4.03 -10.72 -2.40
CA GLN A 28 3.59 -11.00 -1.04
C GLN A 28 4.51 -10.31 -0.04
N ASP A 29 3.95 -9.58 0.92
CA ASP A 29 4.69 -8.86 1.97
C ASP A 29 5.74 -9.73 2.67
N ALA A 30 5.40 -11.01 2.90
CA ALA A 30 6.29 -11.99 3.52
C ALA A 30 7.55 -12.33 2.70
N ILE A 31 7.55 -12.04 1.39
CA ILE A 31 8.65 -12.30 0.47
C ILE A 31 9.32 -10.99 0.05
N GLN A 32 8.55 -9.99 -0.39
CA GLN A 32 9.11 -8.73 -0.90
C GLN A 32 9.92 -7.96 0.14
N PHE A 33 9.44 -7.87 1.39
CA PHE A 33 10.11 -7.03 2.39
C PHE A 33 11.41 -7.62 2.93
N PRO A 34 11.50 -8.92 3.27
CA PRO A 34 12.77 -9.54 3.62
C PRO A 34 13.80 -9.45 2.47
N LEU A 35 13.35 -9.63 1.23
CA LEU A 35 14.22 -9.56 0.06
C LEU A 35 14.70 -8.13 -0.22
N ALA A 36 13.80 -7.14 -0.12
CA ALA A 36 14.16 -5.73 -0.21
C ALA A 36 15.16 -5.34 0.90
N LEU A 37 14.96 -5.79 2.15
CA LEU A 37 15.91 -5.58 3.25
C LEU A 37 17.29 -6.16 2.96
N LEU A 38 17.35 -7.40 2.47
CA LEU A 38 18.62 -8.03 2.08
C LEU A 38 19.32 -7.21 0.99
N LEU A 39 18.59 -6.78 -0.03
CA LEU A 39 19.12 -5.95 -1.10
C LEU A 39 19.55 -4.56 -0.60
N SER A 40 18.90 -4.00 0.42
CA SER A 40 19.32 -2.76 1.10
C SER A 40 20.73 -2.80 1.67
N ILE A 41 21.17 -3.98 2.11
CA ILE A 41 22.49 -4.16 2.69
C ILE A 41 23.47 -4.59 1.60
N PHE A 42 23.07 -5.54 0.76
CA PHE A 42 23.95 -6.16 -0.22
C PHE A 42 24.32 -5.22 -1.37
N LEU A 43 23.41 -4.36 -1.83
CA LEU A 43 23.71 -3.43 -2.93
C LEU A 43 24.79 -2.40 -2.54
N PRO A 44 24.69 -1.66 -1.41
CA PRO A 44 25.75 -0.74 -0.97
C PRO A 44 27.09 -1.44 -0.72
N VAL A 45 27.08 -2.60 -0.07
CA VAL A 45 28.32 -3.37 0.20
C VAL A 45 28.97 -3.84 -1.10
N SER A 46 28.16 -4.31 -2.06
CA SER A 46 28.66 -4.76 -3.36
C SER A 46 29.21 -3.61 -4.19
N PHE A 47 28.53 -2.45 -4.14
CA PHE A 47 29.02 -1.21 -4.73
C PHE A 47 30.38 -0.82 -4.17
N TRP A 48 30.53 -0.76 -2.83
CA TRP A 48 31.81 -0.46 -2.17
C TRP A 48 32.94 -1.38 -2.63
N GLN A 49 32.69 -2.69 -2.65
CA GLN A 49 33.70 -3.68 -3.05
C GLN A 49 34.21 -3.50 -4.48
N VAL A 50 33.35 -2.99 -5.35
CA VAL A 50 33.64 -2.82 -6.78
C VAL A 50 34.18 -1.42 -7.08
N ALA A 51 33.70 -0.40 -6.36
CA ALA A 51 34.13 1.00 -6.53
C ALA A 51 35.63 1.19 -6.25
N ASN A 52 36.18 0.47 -5.26
CA ASN A 52 37.61 0.53 -4.93
C ASN A 52 38.52 -0.22 -5.92
N GLN A 53 38.00 -0.72 -7.04
CA GLN A 53 38.78 -1.44 -8.05
C GLN A 53 38.76 -0.67 -9.37
N GLU A 54 39.88 -0.05 -9.75
CA GLU A 54 40.01 0.82 -10.94
C GLU A 54 39.46 0.19 -12.24
N LYS A 55 39.62 -1.13 -12.40
CA LYS A 55 39.20 -1.87 -13.61
C LYS A 55 37.70 -2.23 -13.65
N LYS A 56 36.92 -1.89 -12.61
CA LYS A 56 35.51 -2.31 -12.50
C LYS A 56 34.50 -1.17 -12.39
N LYS A 57 34.85 0.02 -12.86
CA LYS A 57 33.98 1.21 -12.84
C LYS A 57 32.58 0.96 -13.45
N TYR A 58 32.49 0.24 -14.57
CA TYR A 58 31.21 -0.12 -15.19
C TYR A 58 30.33 -1.02 -14.30
N LEU A 59 30.96 -1.93 -13.56
CA LEU A 59 30.24 -2.80 -12.64
C LEU A 59 29.75 -2.02 -11.41
N ALA A 60 30.51 -1.04 -10.93
CA ALA A 60 30.07 -0.13 -9.87
C ALA A 60 28.85 0.69 -10.33
N LEU A 61 28.86 1.20 -11.57
CA LEU A 61 27.72 1.92 -12.15
C LEU A 61 26.48 1.02 -12.25
N LEU A 62 26.65 -0.25 -12.62
CA LEU A 62 25.56 -1.22 -12.65
C LEU A 62 24.93 -1.44 -11.26
N PHE A 63 25.72 -1.49 -10.19
CA PHE A 63 25.19 -1.54 -8.81
C PHE A 63 24.42 -0.28 -8.42
N ILE A 64 24.85 0.90 -8.87
CA ILE A 64 24.06 2.14 -8.70
C ILE A 64 22.72 2.03 -9.44
N GLY A 65 22.72 1.52 -10.67
CA GLY A 65 21.49 1.28 -11.43
C GLY A 65 20.54 0.33 -10.70
N MET A 66 21.04 -0.80 -10.20
CA MET A 66 20.27 -1.75 -9.40
C MET A 66 19.68 -1.11 -8.14
N PHE A 67 20.45 -0.24 -7.48
CA PHE A 67 20.03 0.52 -6.30
C PHE A 67 18.88 1.48 -6.62
N LEU A 68 18.98 2.26 -7.71
CA LEU A 68 17.92 3.16 -8.15
C LEU A 68 16.62 2.42 -8.53
N VAL A 69 16.75 1.25 -9.16
CA VAL A 69 15.59 0.38 -9.44
C VAL A 69 14.93 -0.09 -8.13
N ASN A 70 15.72 -0.44 -7.11
CA ASN A 70 15.20 -0.87 -5.81
C ASN A 70 14.45 0.26 -5.07
N ILE A 71 15.00 1.48 -5.10
CA ILE A 71 14.32 2.69 -4.60
C ILE A 71 12.99 2.89 -5.32
N SER A 72 13.01 2.81 -6.65
CA SER A 72 11.81 3.00 -7.48
C SER A 72 10.74 1.97 -7.15
N PHE A 73 11.15 0.73 -6.92
CA PHE A 73 10.28 -0.36 -6.49
C PHE A 73 9.59 -0.05 -5.15
N LEU A 74 10.35 0.37 -4.13
CA LEU A 74 9.78 0.73 -2.82
C LEU A 74 8.81 1.92 -2.93
N LEU A 75 9.12 2.92 -3.75
CA LEU A 75 8.22 4.05 -4.01
C LEU A 75 6.91 3.63 -4.68
N VAL A 76 6.94 2.66 -5.59
CA VAL A 76 5.73 2.09 -6.20
C VAL A 76 4.85 1.40 -5.14
N ILE A 77 5.44 0.64 -4.20
CA ILE A 77 4.70 0.02 -3.10
C ILE A 77 4.05 1.08 -2.21
N ILE A 78 4.81 2.11 -1.82
CA ILE A 78 4.33 3.22 -0.99
C ILE A 78 3.14 3.90 -1.65
N ARG A 79 3.26 4.26 -2.94
CA ARG A 79 2.20 4.90 -3.70
C ARG A 79 0.97 4.00 -3.83
N GLY A 80 1.17 2.73 -4.18
CA GLY A 80 0.08 1.76 -4.33
C GLY A 80 -0.70 1.56 -3.03
N SER A 81 0.02 1.42 -1.91
CA SER A 81 -0.59 1.27 -0.59
C SER A 81 -1.39 2.51 -0.19
N LEU A 82 -0.87 3.71 -0.47
CA LEU A 82 -1.54 4.96 -0.17
C LEU A 82 -2.81 5.17 -1.00
N VAL A 83 -2.76 4.91 -2.32
CA VAL A 83 -3.94 5.02 -3.20
C VAL A 83 -5.02 4.03 -2.77
N MET A 84 -4.66 2.79 -2.50
CA MET A 84 -5.63 1.77 -2.04
C MET A 84 -6.21 2.12 -0.68
N GLN A 85 -5.40 2.66 0.24
CA GLN A 85 -5.88 3.12 1.54
C GLN A 85 -6.84 4.30 1.40
N GLN A 86 -6.60 5.24 0.47
CA GLN A 86 -7.53 6.34 0.17
C GLN A 86 -8.86 5.81 -0.37
N GLN A 87 -8.83 4.91 -1.36
CA GLN A 87 -10.04 4.31 -1.92
C GLN A 87 -10.86 3.54 -0.88
N ILE A 88 -10.20 2.77 -0.02
CA ILE A 88 -10.87 2.06 1.08
C ILE A 88 -11.40 3.05 2.10
N SER A 89 -10.65 4.09 2.45
CA SER A 89 -11.10 5.13 3.39
C SER A 89 -12.34 5.84 2.87
N GLU A 90 -12.39 6.19 1.59
CA GLU A 90 -13.57 6.80 0.96
C GLU A 90 -14.78 5.89 1.03
N GLU A 91 -14.65 4.60 0.70
CA GLU A 91 -15.78 3.67 0.71
C GLU A 91 -16.21 3.33 2.16
N VAL A 92 -15.25 3.14 3.06
CA VAL A 92 -15.51 2.85 4.48
C VAL A 92 -16.03 4.06 5.22
N ASN A 93 -15.67 5.29 4.87
CA ASN A 93 -16.15 6.51 5.54
C ASN A 93 -17.30 7.18 4.80
N ARG A 94 -17.79 6.58 3.70
CA ARG A 94 -18.98 7.05 3.01
C ARG A 94 -20.16 7.06 3.99
N GLY A 95 -20.56 8.26 4.39
CA GLY A 95 -21.74 8.51 5.19
C GLY A 95 -23.02 8.23 4.40
N ILE A 96 -24.16 8.57 4.99
CA ILE A 96 -25.43 8.55 4.25
C ILE A 96 -25.34 9.63 3.17
N GLN A 97 -25.60 9.25 1.92
CA GLN A 97 -25.61 10.20 0.80
C GLN A 97 -26.75 11.21 1.00
N GLN A 98 -26.44 12.49 0.85
CA GLN A 98 -27.42 13.56 1.05
C GLN A 98 -28.65 13.39 0.15
N GLU A 99 -28.46 13.09 -1.13
CA GLU A 99 -29.56 12.81 -2.08
C GLU A 99 -30.47 11.67 -1.58
N LEU A 100 -29.89 10.61 -1.01
CA LEU A 100 -30.65 9.48 -0.48
C LEU A 100 -31.42 9.84 0.79
N ALA A 101 -30.87 10.72 1.64
CA ALA A 101 -31.56 11.25 2.81
C ALA A 101 -32.71 12.19 2.42
N GLU A 102 -32.51 13.04 1.42
CA GLU A 102 -33.55 13.94 0.89
C GLU A 102 -34.74 13.16 0.34
N TYR A 103 -34.48 12.03 -0.34
CA TYR A 103 -35.54 11.16 -0.85
C TYR A 103 -36.47 10.59 0.22
N LEU A 104 -36.12 10.61 1.51
CA LEU A 104 -37.03 10.21 2.60
C LEU A 104 -38.25 11.14 2.72
N VAL A 105 -38.13 12.36 2.17
CA VAL A 105 -39.15 13.42 2.27
C VAL A 105 -39.60 13.90 0.90
N THR A 106 -38.69 14.04 -0.07
CA THR A 106 -38.95 14.71 -1.36
C THR A 106 -39.44 13.78 -2.46
N ALA A 107 -39.28 12.46 -2.32
CA ALA A 107 -39.67 11.54 -3.40
C ALA A 107 -41.18 11.57 -3.65
N VAL A 108 -41.57 11.40 -4.92
CA VAL A 108 -42.96 11.56 -5.38
C VAL A 108 -43.94 10.54 -4.77
N SER A 109 -43.47 9.35 -4.38
CA SER A 109 -44.31 8.32 -3.76
C SER A 109 -43.76 7.85 -2.42
N GLY A 110 -44.65 7.52 -1.48
CA GLY A 110 -44.29 6.92 -0.19
C GLY A 110 -43.51 5.61 -0.35
N ASN A 111 -43.78 4.84 -1.40
CA ASN A 111 -42.99 3.64 -1.73
C ASN A 111 -41.52 3.98 -2.07
N LYS A 112 -41.25 5.03 -2.84
CA LYS A 112 -39.86 5.46 -3.13
C LYS A 112 -39.15 5.94 -1.86
N ARG A 113 -39.84 6.69 -1.01
CA ARG A 113 -39.34 7.13 0.31
C ARG A 113 -38.99 5.93 1.20
N ARG A 114 -39.86 4.91 1.22
CA ARG A 114 -39.63 3.64 1.94
C ARG A 114 -38.44 2.87 1.38
N ILE A 115 -38.25 2.84 0.06
CA ILE A 115 -37.08 2.21 -0.58
C ILE A 115 -35.80 2.92 -0.18
N ALA A 116 -35.79 4.25 -0.14
CA ALA A 116 -34.63 5.03 0.34
C ALA A 116 -34.30 4.68 1.80
N ALA A 117 -35.31 4.64 2.69
CA ALA A 117 -35.14 4.24 4.09
C ALA A 117 -34.58 2.81 4.24
N ARG A 118 -35.07 1.89 3.40
CA ARG A 118 -34.57 0.51 3.31
C ARG A 118 -33.10 0.46 2.91
N LEU A 119 -32.70 1.20 1.87
CA LEU A 119 -31.32 1.24 1.40
C LEU A 119 -30.37 1.82 2.46
N ILE A 120 -30.80 2.88 3.14
CA ILE A 120 -30.06 3.47 4.25
C ILE A 120 -29.86 2.44 5.37
N TYR A 121 -30.92 1.72 5.77
CA TYR A 121 -30.81 0.67 6.77
C TYR A 121 -29.87 -0.47 6.33
N GLN A 122 -30.01 -0.97 5.10
CA GLN A 122 -29.19 -2.06 4.59
C GLN A 122 -27.69 -1.70 4.52
N ARG A 123 -27.35 -0.42 4.34
CA ARG A 123 -25.95 0.04 4.24
C ARG A 123 -25.36 0.50 5.58
N HIS A 124 -26.16 1.17 6.40
CA HIS A 124 -25.68 1.85 7.62
C HIS A 124 -26.24 1.27 8.92
N GLY A 125 -27.28 0.42 8.86
CA GLY A 125 -27.93 -0.17 10.04
C GLY A 125 -28.80 0.82 10.82
N VAL A 126 -28.95 2.05 10.34
CA VAL A 126 -29.72 3.12 10.99
C VAL A 126 -31.15 3.12 10.44
N VAL A 127 -32.12 3.18 11.34
CA VAL A 127 -33.53 3.38 10.99
C VAL A 127 -33.82 4.88 11.02
N LEU A 128 -34.27 5.44 9.90
CA LEU A 128 -34.65 6.84 9.79
C LEU A 128 -36.16 6.99 9.55
N PRO A 129 -36.76 8.07 10.06
CA PRO A 129 -38.14 8.42 9.73
C PRO A 129 -38.25 8.86 8.26
N PHE A 130 -39.35 8.52 7.62
CA PHE A 130 -39.69 8.94 6.26
C PHE A 130 -41.18 9.29 6.17
N LYS A 131 -41.58 10.12 5.19
CA LYS A 131 -43.00 10.44 4.98
C LYS A 131 -43.70 9.29 4.24
N ASN A 132 -44.81 8.79 4.78
CA ASN A 132 -45.62 7.76 4.12
C ASN A 132 -46.52 8.38 3.01
N GLU A 133 -47.39 7.57 2.41
CA GLU A 133 -48.33 8.03 1.35
C GLU A 133 -49.34 9.07 1.85
N SER A 134 -49.56 9.17 3.16
CA SER A 134 -50.42 10.17 3.80
C SER A 134 -49.63 11.39 4.29
N ASP A 135 -48.37 11.54 3.88
CA ASP A 135 -47.42 12.57 4.32
C ASP A 135 -47.15 12.61 5.84
N ILE A 136 -47.46 11.52 6.56
CA ILE A 136 -47.16 11.37 7.97
C ILE A 136 -45.78 10.71 8.12
N TYR A 137 -44.99 11.19 9.08
CA TYR A 137 -43.71 10.57 9.41
C TYR A 137 -43.92 9.19 10.06
N THR A 138 -43.24 8.19 9.51
CA THR A 138 -43.20 6.85 10.06
C THR A 138 -41.78 6.30 10.05
N LEU A 139 -41.49 5.37 10.95
CA LEU A 139 -40.22 4.67 10.99
C LEU A 139 -40.23 3.47 10.04
N TYR A 140 -39.11 3.27 9.35
CA TYR A 140 -38.91 2.07 8.56
C TYR A 140 -38.76 0.85 9.48
N VAL A 141 -39.53 -0.21 9.21
CA VAL A 141 -39.43 -1.48 9.93
C VAL A 141 -38.65 -2.48 9.06
N PRO A 142 -37.41 -2.84 9.42
CA PRO A 142 -36.59 -3.74 8.62
C PRO A 142 -37.13 -5.17 8.61
N SER A 143 -37.17 -5.80 7.44
CA SER A 143 -37.49 -7.23 7.33
C SER A 143 -36.31 -8.11 7.76
N LYS A 144 -36.54 -9.42 7.93
CA LYS A 144 -35.46 -10.40 8.14
C LYS A 144 -34.43 -10.38 7.00
N ALA A 145 -34.88 -10.17 5.75
CA ALA A 145 -33.99 -10.07 4.60
C ALA A 145 -33.09 -8.83 4.69
N ASP A 146 -33.64 -7.70 5.13
CA ASP A 146 -32.87 -6.44 5.25
C ASP A 146 -31.81 -6.53 6.34
N LYS A 147 -32.13 -7.18 7.47
CA LYS A 147 -31.16 -7.49 8.53
C LYS A 147 -30.02 -8.36 8.01
N LYS A 148 -30.32 -9.38 7.21
CA LYS A 148 -29.31 -10.26 6.59
C LYS A 148 -28.41 -9.49 5.61
N THR A 149 -28.99 -8.63 4.78
CA THR A 149 -28.23 -7.76 3.86
C THR A 149 -27.32 -6.80 4.63
N PHE A 150 -27.84 -6.17 5.70
CA PHE A 150 -27.03 -5.33 6.57
C PHE A 150 -25.85 -6.10 7.18
N GLN A 151 -26.07 -7.29 7.72
CA GLN A 151 -24.99 -8.12 8.27
C GLN A 151 -23.92 -8.41 7.21
N LYS A 152 -24.32 -8.82 5.99
CA LYS A 152 -23.39 -9.06 4.88
C LYS A 152 -22.56 -7.81 4.56
N ASN A 153 -23.19 -6.65 4.45
CA ASN A 153 -22.52 -5.37 4.17
C ASN A 153 -21.60 -4.93 5.32
N PHE A 154 -22.01 -5.18 6.56
CA PHE A 154 -21.23 -4.89 7.76
C PHE A 154 -19.94 -5.72 7.80
N PHE A 155 -20.04 -7.03 7.54
CA PHE A 155 -18.87 -7.90 7.45
C PHE A 155 -17.94 -7.48 6.31
N ALA A 156 -18.47 -7.24 5.10
CA ALA A 156 -17.66 -6.77 3.98
C ALA A 156 -16.93 -5.44 4.28
N ARG A 157 -17.58 -4.49 4.96
CA ARG A 157 -16.94 -3.23 5.37
C ARG A 157 -15.87 -3.42 6.45
N ASN A 158 -16.04 -4.39 7.34
CA ASN A 158 -15.01 -4.75 8.31
C ASN A 158 -13.82 -5.44 7.64
N ASP A 159 -14.05 -6.30 6.65
CA ASP A 159 -12.99 -6.91 5.86
C ASP A 159 -12.16 -5.84 5.12
N LEU A 160 -12.83 -4.84 4.53
CA LEU A 160 -12.15 -3.67 3.94
C LEU A 160 -11.32 -2.89 4.98
N LYS A 161 -11.83 -2.69 6.20
CA LYS A 161 -11.05 -2.06 7.29
C LYS A 161 -9.82 -2.88 7.67
N LEU A 162 -9.93 -4.20 7.72
CA LEU A 162 -8.80 -5.09 7.98
C LEU A 162 -7.76 -5.00 6.85
N GLN A 163 -8.21 -5.00 5.60
CA GLN A 163 -7.34 -4.80 4.43
C GLN A 163 -6.62 -3.44 4.48
N SER A 164 -7.30 -2.37 4.90
CA SER A 164 -6.71 -1.05 5.10
C SER A 164 -5.56 -1.06 6.13
N ARG A 165 -5.70 -1.82 7.23
CA ARG A 165 -4.62 -1.99 8.20
C ARG A 165 -3.42 -2.73 7.62
N GLY A 166 -3.67 -3.75 6.79
CA GLY A 166 -2.63 -4.45 6.05
C GLY A 166 -1.83 -3.49 5.16
N LEU A 167 -2.52 -2.68 4.35
CA LEU A 167 -1.89 -1.67 3.49
C LEU A 167 -1.10 -0.63 4.27
N ALA A 168 -1.60 -0.19 5.43
CA ALA A 168 -0.87 0.73 6.29
C ALA A 168 0.45 0.11 6.81
N ALA A 169 0.43 -1.18 7.18
CA ALA A 169 1.65 -1.90 7.54
C ALA A 169 2.61 -1.98 6.35
N SER A 170 2.13 -2.37 5.16
CA SER A 170 2.95 -2.41 3.94
C SER A 170 3.58 -1.05 3.61
N PHE A 171 2.83 0.04 3.75
CA PHE A 171 3.31 1.41 3.60
C PHE A 171 4.44 1.73 4.60
N SER A 172 4.20 1.51 5.89
CA SER A 172 5.17 1.80 6.94
C SER A 172 6.45 0.98 6.77
N THR A 173 6.34 -0.29 6.42
CA THR A 173 7.50 -1.16 6.16
C THR A 173 8.27 -0.70 4.94
N ALA A 174 7.60 -0.40 3.82
CA ALA A 174 8.26 0.10 2.61
C ALA A 174 8.97 1.45 2.86
N LEU A 175 8.34 2.35 3.62
CA LEU A 175 8.92 3.65 4.00
C LEU A 175 10.16 3.47 4.89
N LEU A 176 10.08 2.59 5.89
CA LEU A 176 11.22 2.27 6.75
C LEU A 176 12.38 1.68 5.94
N LEU A 177 12.09 0.73 5.05
CA LEU A 177 13.09 0.13 4.18
C LEU A 177 13.72 1.17 3.25
N LEU A 178 12.94 2.10 2.71
CA LEU A 178 13.46 3.19 1.88
C LEU A 178 14.41 4.09 2.67
N MET A 179 14.06 4.46 3.91
CA MET A 179 14.93 5.23 4.80
C MET A 179 16.23 4.49 5.11
N ILE A 180 16.16 3.19 5.39
CA ILE A 180 17.35 2.34 5.61
C ILE A 180 18.20 2.30 4.33
N HIS A 181 17.59 2.08 3.16
CA HIS A 181 18.26 2.00 1.86
C HIS A 181 19.02 3.29 1.56
N ALA A 182 18.35 4.43 1.68
CA ALA A 182 18.94 5.76 1.43
C ALA A 182 20.00 6.10 2.49
N GLY A 183 19.72 5.85 3.77
CA GLY A 183 20.63 6.13 4.87
C GLY A 183 21.94 5.35 4.78
N LEU A 184 21.86 4.04 4.50
CA LEU A 184 23.05 3.20 4.31
C LEU A 184 23.89 3.68 3.12
N PHE A 185 23.24 4.02 2.00
CA PHE A 185 23.95 4.47 0.81
C PHE A 185 24.61 5.84 1.01
N ILE A 186 23.91 6.80 1.61
CA ILE A 186 24.49 8.11 1.94
C ILE A 186 25.64 7.96 2.92
N GLY A 187 25.47 7.15 3.98
CA GLY A 187 26.54 6.88 4.93
C GLY A 187 27.78 6.27 4.27
N LEU A 188 27.57 5.35 3.32
CA LEU A 188 28.65 4.73 2.56
C LEU A 188 29.34 5.70 1.59
N LEU A 189 28.59 6.60 0.94
CA LEU A 189 29.15 7.67 0.11
C LEU A 189 30.00 8.65 0.94
N VAL A 190 29.49 9.08 2.09
CA VAL A 190 30.24 9.95 3.01
C VAL A 190 31.53 9.26 3.46
N PHE A 191 31.45 7.98 3.82
CA PHE A 191 32.62 7.19 4.19
C PHE A 191 33.65 7.08 3.06
N LEU A 192 33.21 6.80 1.82
CA LEU A 192 34.08 6.81 0.63
C LEU A 192 34.81 8.14 0.46
N ILE A 193 34.08 9.25 0.48
CA ILE A 193 34.64 10.60 0.29
C ILE A 193 35.66 10.95 1.37
N LEU A 194 35.36 10.63 2.63
CA LEU A 194 36.25 10.93 3.76
C LEU A 194 37.50 10.04 3.77
N TYR A 195 37.38 8.79 3.33
CA TYR A 195 38.51 7.85 3.28
C TYR A 195 39.46 8.18 2.13
N ASP A 196 38.94 8.50 0.94
CA ASP A 196 39.74 8.87 -0.24
C ASP A 196 40.57 10.15 0.02
N LYS A 197 40.03 11.09 0.82
CA LYS A 197 40.74 12.31 1.20
C LYS A 197 41.95 12.06 2.11
N ARG A 198 42.01 10.95 2.84
CA ARG A 198 43.15 10.62 3.74
C ARG A 198 44.35 10.02 3.01
N GLU A 199 44.17 9.43 1.84
CA GLU A 199 45.29 8.85 1.07
C GLU A 199 45.96 9.86 0.12
N GLY A 200 45.30 11.00 -0.16
CA GLY A 200 45.83 12.07 -1.03
C GLY A 200 46.67 13.17 -0.35
N GLU A 201 46.85 13.11 0.97
CA GLU A 201 47.67 14.08 1.75
C GLU A 201 48.99 13.48 2.27
N GLY A 202 49.45 12.36 1.69
CA GLY A 202 50.72 11.68 2.04
C GLY A 202 51.83 11.87 1.02
#